data_AF-A8YJ95-F1
#
_entry.id   AF-A8YJ95-F1
#
_cell.length_a   1.000
_cell.length_b   1.000
_cell.length_c   1.000
_cell.angle_alpha   90.00
_cell.angle_beta   90.00
_cell.angle_gamma   90.00
#
_symmetry.space_group_name_H-M   'P 1'
#
loop_
_entity.id
_entity.type
_entity.pdbx_description
1 polymer ?
#
loop_
_entity_poly.entity_id
_entity_poly.type
_entity_poly.pdbx_seq_one_letter_code
_entity_poly.pdbx_strand_id
1 'polypeptide(L)'
;MFLILWSIFLSNYSKKLFHIQPRRNLNYLGNTAITLAIIILFNQFSIQNLEEFIAKDCLFTSKIMLGLTSVYRSNDLWENKQDSVEEDCIGASVALAVGYAARDDHQTSSCLRTEFLDWLKELSESRFPLVHVYFGYHTLFYLVPLYLEQLKDWLKEVTQKHIDVLNHAIALSLANAYNVSGNRATIRQLLNEWEQESSPSSEWEKTLRKQEALQKTVVLTYGLIEYPNNDELTVNQALNRLGKILNNQPSLLVRAAVISAICNLAFRYFNIIEFELQNLVANFRANEAEKFIKILTDIYLKQRANLSGGNDEIKVNERSYQIWTDSERPLTEIEKAMYRWIRRMEPEVPQNQVREPEHKTAAQKVALAAFTSFAVNLDQEEERLIQELKGETNHAES
;
A
#
# COMPACT_ATOMS: atom_id res chain seq x y z
N MET A 1 -14.12 38.30 7.30
CA MET A 1 -12.85 38.88 7.82
C MET A 1 -11.63 38.05 7.41
N PHE A 2 -11.70 36.71 7.47
CA PHE A 2 -10.63 35.80 7.04
C PHE A 2 -10.35 35.83 5.51
N LEU A 3 -11.38 35.92 4.67
CA LEU A 3 -11.25 36.10 3.21
C LEU A 3 -10.58 37.41 2.79
N ILE A 4 -10.72 38.48 3.59
CA ILE A 4 -10.04 39.77 3.36
C ILE A 4 -8.57 39.65 3.76
N LEU A 5 -8.27 38.93 4.85
CA LEU A 5 -6.89 38.65 5.25
C LEU A 5 -6.18 37.67 4.29
N TRP A 6 -6.89 36.71 3.69
CA TRP A 6 -6.34 35.78 2.71
C TRP A 6 -6.16 36.40 1.32
N SER A 7 -7.07 37.28 0.89
CA SER A 7 -6.88 38.07 -0.35
C SER A 7 -5.79 39.12 -0.18
N ILE A 8 -5.63 39.71 1.01
CA ILE A 8 -4.50 40.59 1.35
C ILE A 8 -3.20 39.78 1.44
N PHE A 9 -3.22 38.53 1.93
CA PHE A 9 -2.06 37.64 1.95
C PHE A 9 -1.61 37.30 0.52
N LEU A 10 -2.51 36.84 -0.35
CA LEU A 10 -2.25 36.58 -1.77
C LEU A 10 -1.86 37.85 -2.57
N SER A 11 -2.47 39.00 -2.28
CA SER A 11 -2.16 40.29 -2.91
C SER A 11 -0.79 40.84 -2.47
N ASN A 12 -0.40 40.64 -1.21
CA ASN A 12 0.93 41.00 -0.72
C ASN A 12 1.99 39.99 -1.17
N TYR A 13 1.63 38.72 -1.37
CA TYR A 13 2.52 37.68 -1.92
C TYR A 13 2.82 37.95 -3.41
N SER A 14 1.82 38.35 -4.20
CA SER A 14 2.05 38.73 -5.60
C SER A 14 2.94 39.96 -5.70
N LYS A 15 2.74 40.99 -4.86
CA LYS A 15 3.60 42.19 -4.82
C LYS A 15 5.05 41.93 -4.42
N LYS A 16 5.32 40.93 -3.57
CA LYS A 16 6.71 40.54 -3.20
C LYS A 16 7.45 39.85 -4.35
N LEU A 17 6.74 39.14 -5.23
CA LEU A 17 7.31 38.53 -6.45
C LEU A 17 7.61 39.56 -7.55
N PHE A 18 6.99 40.74 -7.51
CA PHE A 18 7.16 41.79 -8.55
C PHE A 18 8.44 42.64 -8.43
N HIS A 19 9.28 42.45 -7.41
CA HIS A 19 10.50 43.26 -7.21
C HIS A 19 11.83 42.57 -7.52
N ILE A 20 11.81 41.40 -8.16
CA ILE A 20 13.04 40.74 -8.66
C ILE A 20 13.13 40.99 -10.17
N GLN A 21 14.18 41.69 -10.59
CA GLN A 21 14.39 42.16 -11.96
C GLN A 21 14.44 41.05 -13.04
N PRO A 22 14.16 41.39 -14.31
CA PRO A 22 13.78 40.43 -15.33
C PRO A 22 14.98 39.88 -16.10
N ARG A 23 15.19 38.56 -16.11
CA ARG A 23 15.90 37.88 -17.21
C ARG A 23 15.31 36.51 -17.55
N ARG A 24 14.64 36.51 -18.73
CA ARG A 24 14.42 35.44 -19.70
C ARG A 24 13.54 34.22 -19.32
N ASN A 25 12.25 34.38 -19.65
CA ASN A 25 11.40 33.52 -20.51
C ASN A 25 11.41 32.00 -20.31
N LEU A 26 10.38 31.50 -19.59
CA LEU A 26 9.37 30.52 -20.07
C LEU A 26 8.38 30.08 -18.97
N ASN A 27 8.59 30.47 -17.70
CA ASN A 27 7.78 30.01 -16.55
C ASN A 27 6.59 30.92 -16.16
N TYR A 28 6.28 31.98 -16.91
CA TYR A 28 5.26 32.97 -16.50
C TYR A 28 3.83 32.63 -16.91
N LEU A 29 3.61 31.56 -17.69
CA LEU A 29 2.28 31.13 -18.15
C LEU A 29 1.63 30.07 -17.24
N GLY A 30 2.41 29.32 -16.45
CA GLY A 30 1.89 28.28 -15.56
C GLY A 30 1.18 28.83 -14.31
N ASN A 31 1.74 29.84 -13.65
CA ASN A 31 1.17 30.38 -12.41
C ASN A 31 -0.12 31.18 -12.62
N THR A 32 -0.26 31.89 -13.74
CA THR A 32 -1.51 32.56 -14.11
C THR A 32 -2.57 31.57 -14.55
N ALA A 33 -2.21 30.49 -15.26
CA ALA A 33 -3.15 29.43 -15.65
C ALA A 33 -3.66 28.61 -14.45
N ILE A 34 -2.81 28.30 -13.47
CA ILE A 34 -3.20 27.59 -12.24
C ILE A 34 -4.06 28.49 -11.34
N THR A 35 -3.71 29.78 -11.22
CA THR A 35 -4.54 30.75 -10.48
C THR A 35 -5.89 30.96 -11.19
N LEU A 36 -5.93 30.98 -12.53
CA LEU A 36 -7.18 31.03 -13.28
C LEU A 36 -7.97 29.72 -13.16
N ALA A 37 -7.32 28.56 -13.14
CA ALA A 37 -7.96 27.27 -12.98
C ALA A 37 -8.59 27.14 -11.60
N ILE A 38 -7.90 27.59 -10.56
CA ILE A 38 -8.45 27.78 -9.22
C ILE A 38 -9.63 28.77 -9.30
N ILE A 39 -9.49 29.96 -9.87
CA ILE A 39 -10.61 30.92 -9.95
C ILE A 39 -11.82 30.40 -10.76
N ILE A 40 -11.59 29.62 -11.81
CA ILE A 40 -12.63 29.05 -12.71
C ILE A 40 -13.31 27.85 -12.05
N LEU A 41 -12.55 26.94 -11.43
CA LEU A 41 -13.09 25.85 -10.60
C LEU A 41 -13.89 26.40 -9.41
N PHE A 42 -13.49 27.55 -8.87
CA PHE A 42 -14.10 28.15 -7.67
C PHE A 42 -15.34 29.03 -7.97
N ASN A 43 -15.56 29.44 -9.23
CA ASN A 43 -16.76 30.20 -9.62
C ASN A 43 -18.00 29.32 -9.89
N GLN A 44 -17.86 27.99 -9.91
CA GLN A 44 -18.96 27.06 -10.21
C GLN A 44 -19.52 26.30 -8.98
N PHE A 45 -18.91 26.40 -7.79
CA PHE A 45 -19.30 25.67 -6.59
C PHE A 45 -19.81 26.59 -5.47
N SER A 46 -20.87 26.15 -4.76
CA SER A 46 -21.46 26.90 -3.64
C SER A 46 -20.47 27.08 -2.47
N ILE A 47 -20.16 28.33 -2.17
CA ILE A 47 -19.12 28.81 -1.23
C ILE A 47 -19.35 28.33 0.23
N GLN A 48 -20.57 27.98 0.62
CA GLN A 48 -20.90 27.69 2.02
C GLN A 48 -20.38 26.34 2.54
N ASN A 49 -20.23 25.32 1.70
CA ASN A 49 -19.70 24.02 2.13
C ASN A 49 -18.16 23.99 2.18
N LEU A 50 -17.50 24.97 1.58
CA LEU A 50 -16.04 25.04 1.48
C LEU A 50 -15.39 25.73 2.68
N GLU A 51 -16.05 26.72 3.29
CA GLU A 51 -15.56 27.41 4.49
C GLU A 51 -15.48 26.46 5.70
N GLU A 52 -16.44 25.54 5.84
CA GLU A 52 -16.41 24.50 6.85
C GLU A 52 -15.36 23.41 6.55
N PHE A 53 -15.13 23.10 5.27
CA PHE A 53 -14.16 22.10 4.80
C PHE A 53 -12.69 22.55 4.94
N ILE A 54 -12.35 23.76 4.48
CA ILE A 54 -11.00 24.32 4.60
C ILE A 54 -10.63 24.56 6.07
N ALA A 55 -11.58 24.92 6.92
CA ALA A 55 -11.31 25.19 8.34
C ALA A 55 -11.07 23.91 9.18
N LYS A 56 -11.76 22.80 8.86
CA LYS A 56 -11.61 21.53 9.61
C LYS A 56 -10.54 20.60 9.03
N ASP A 57 -10.49 20.45 7.70
CA ASP A 57 -9.62 19.45 7.08
C ASP A 57 -8.23 20.01 6.75
N CYS A 58 -8.03 21.25 6.29
CA CYS A 58 -6.66 21.74 6.02
C CYS A 58 -5.78 21.78 7.29
N LEU A 59 -6.35 21.89 8.49
CA LEU A 59 -5.59 21.83 9.75
C LEU A 59 -5.21 20.39 10.14
N PHE A 60 -6.00 19.41 9.69
CA PHE A 60 -5.70 17.98 9.81
C PHE A 60 -4.73 17.52 8.70
N THR A 61 -4.93 17.96 7.46
CA THR A 61 -4.00 17.73 6.34
C THR A 61 -2.69 18.49 6.55
N SER A 62 -2.65 19.65 7.21
CA SER A 62 -1.37 20.33 7.52
C SER A 62 -0.59 19.61 8.62
N LYS A 63 -1.27 18.99 9.60
CA LYS A 63 -0.63 18.15 10.62
C LYS A 63 -0.14 16.81 10.05
N ILE A 64 -0.90 16.21 9.13
CA ILE A 64 -0.45 15.05 8.35
C ILE A 64 0.69 15.43 7.39
N MET A 65 0.63 16.60 6.75
CA MET A 65 1.70 17.14 5.90
C MET A 65 2.98 17.40 6.70
N LEU A 66 2.89 17.89 7.94
CA LEU A 66 4.04 18.05 8.84
C LEU A 66 4.58 16.70 9.36
N GLY A 67 3.70 15.72 9.62
CA GLY A 67 4.11 14.37 10.03
C GLY A 67 4.71 13.52 8.91
N LEU A 68 4.19 13.62 7.68
CA LEU A 68 4.75 12.93 6.52
C LEU A 68 6.00 13.63 5.99
N THR A 69 6.09 14.97 6.05
CA THR A 69 7.35 15.66 5.75
C THR A 69 8.44 15.35 6.78
N SER A 70 8.12 15.03 8.05
CA SER A 70 9.14 14.55 8.99
C SER A 70 9.61 13.12 8.71
N VAL A 71 8.72 12.23 8.22
CA VAL A 71 9.07 10.85 7.82
C VAL A 71 9.85 10.81 6.50
N TYR A 72 9.60 11.75 5.59
CA TYR A 72 10.35 11.86 4.33
C TYR A 72 11.61 12.73 4.41
N ARG A 73 11.75 13.59 5.43
CA ARG A 73 13.00 14.32 5.73
C ARG A 73 14.07 13.44 6.37
N SER A 74 13.74 12.28 6.94
CA SER A 74 14.72 11.38 7.56
C SER A 74 15.46 10.46 6.57
N ASN A 75 15.12 10.52 5.29
CA ASN A 75 15.90 9.91 4.21
C ASN A 75 16.54 11.07 3.42
N ASP A 76 17.85 11.01 3.19
CA ASP A 76 18.74 12.04 2.61
C ASP A 76 18.41 12.50 1.16
N LEU A 77 17.13 12.57 0.77
CA LEU A 77 16.67 12.92 -0.59
C LEU A 77 16.41 14.42 -0.81
N TRP A 78 16.58 15.28 0.21
CA TRP A 78 16.17 16.68 0.14
C TRP A 78 17.26 17.66 0.61
N GLU A 79 18.51 17.47 0.18
CA GLU A 79 19.48 18.56 0.21
C GLU A 79 19.37 19.40 -1.07
N ASN A 80 18.89 20.64 -0.90
CA ASN A 80 18.75 21.74 -1.89
C ASN A 80 17.48 21.79 -2.73
N LYS A 81 16.47 22.55 -2.24
CA LYS A 81 15.80 23.68 -2.93
C LYS A 81 14.47 24.02 -2.22
N GLN A 82 14.42 25.17 -1.54
CA GLN A 82 13.22 25.64 -0.84
C GLN A 82 12.05 25.89 -1.83
N ASP A 83 12.36 26.44 -3.02
CA ASP A 83 11.35 26.75 -4.05
C ASP A 83 10.68 25.51 -4.65
N SER A 84 11.37 24.35 -4.70
CA SER A 84 10.76 23.12 -5.20
C SER A 84 9.78 22.50 -4.22
N VAL A 85 9.89 22.79 -2.91
CA VAL A 85 8.98 22.24 -1.89
C VAL A 85 7.62 22.95 -1.92
N GLU A 86 7.61 24.27 -2.15
CA GLU A 86 6.37 25.05 -2.24
C GLU A 86 5.57 24.69 -3.51
N GLU A 87 6.24 24.57 -4.67
CA GLU A 87 5.60 24.13 -5.92
C GLU A 87 5.03 22.70 -5.81
N ASP A 88 5.74 21.78 -5.15
CA ASP A 88 5.31 20.40 -4.94
C ASP A 88 4.07 20.33 -4.02
N CYS A 89 4.02 21.16 -2.97
CA CYS A 89 2.88 21.26 -2.07
C CYS A 89 1.62 21.85 -2.74
N ILE A 90 1.80 22.86 -3.61
CA ILE A 90 0.70 23.44 -4.38
C ILE A 90 0.15 22.39 -5.36
N GLY A 91 1.03 21.74 -6.12
CA GLY A 91 0.63 20.68 -7.05
C GLY A 91 -0.10 19.52 -6.36
N ALA A 92 0.38 19.09 -5.18
CA ALA A 92 -0.28 18.06 -4.39
C ALA A 92 -1.69 18.48 -3.93
N SER A 93 -1.85 19.75 -3.54
CA SER A 93 -3.15 20.31 -3.15
C SER A 93 -4.11 20.37 -4.36
N VAL A 94 -3.60 20.72 -5.54
CA VAL A 94 -4.37 20.69 -6.80
C VAL A 94 -4.81 19.26 -7.12
N ALA A 95 -3.92 18.27 -7.01
CA ALA A 95 -4.27 16.87 -7.24
C ALA A 95 -5.46 16.43 -6.39
N LEU A 96 -5.42 16.73 -5.08
CA LEU A 96 -6.52 16.46 -4.15
C LEU A 96 -7.81 17.18 -4.56
N ALA A 97 -7.74 18.48 -4.86
CA ALA A 97 -8.91 19.27 -5.24
C ALA A 97 -9.59 18.74 -6.50
N VAL A 98 -8.80 18.38 -7.52
CA VAL A 98 -9.30 17.74 -8.76
C VAL A 98 -10.01 16.42 -8.43
N GLY A 99 -9.44 15.59 -7.56
CA GLY A 99 -10.04 14.32 -7.16
C GLY A 99 -11.38 14.47 -6.47
N TYR A 100 -11.49 15.40 -5.51
CA TYR A 100 -12.76 15.67 -4.84
C TYR A 100 -13.79 16.28 -5.78
N ALA A 101 -13.41 17.27 -6.58
CA ALA A 101 -14.33 17.90 -7.52
C ALA A 101 -14.88 16.89 -8.54
N ALA A 102 -14.02 16.05 -9.12
CA ALA A 102 -14.45 15.01 -10.05
C ALA A 102 -15.32 13.94 -9.39
N ARG A 103 -15.02 13.56 -8.14
CA ARG A 103 -15.85 12.60 -7.38
C ARG A 103 -17.22 13.18 -7.07
N ASP A 104 -17.30 14.43 -6.66
CA ASP A 104 -18.57 15.07 -6.31
C ASP A 104 -19.41 15.33 -7.57
N ASP A 105 -18.77 15.63 -8.71
CA ASP A 105 -19.42 15.74 -10.02
C ASP A 105 -20.10 14.43 -10.45
N HIS A 106 -19.58 13.27 -10.02
CA HIS A 106 -20.17 11.96 -10.29
C HIS A 106 -21.63 11.84 -9.85
N GLN A 107 -22.04 12.59 -8.82
CA GLN A 107 -23.43 12.61 -8.35
C GLN A 107 -24.39 13.18 -9.41
N THR A 108 -23.87 13.94 -10.35
CA THR A 108 -24.63 14.61 -11.42
C THR A 108 -24.31 14.11 -12.82
N SER A 109 -23.17 13.43 -12.99
CA SER A 109 -22.71 12.88 -14.28
C SER A 109 -22.15 11.47 -14.12
N SER A 110 -22.67 10.53 -14.90
CA SER A 110 -22.13 9.16 -14.97
C SER A 110 -20.77 9.09 -15.69
N CYS A 111 -20.35 10.18 -16.35
CA CYS A 111 -19.10 10.24 -17.10
C CYS A 111 -18.13 11.27 -16.53
N LEU A 112 -16.83 10.96 -16.60
CA LEU A 112 -15.80 11.89 -16.22
C LEU A 112 -15.66 12.92 -17.35
N ARG A 113 -15.87 14.19 -17.03
CA ARG A 113 -15.78 15.27 -18.02
C ARG A 113 -14.36 15.39 -18.57
N THR A 114 -14.26 15.86 -19.82
CA THR A 114 -12.98 16.01 -20.54
C THR A 114 -11.99 16.89 -19.80
N GLU A 115 -12.46 17.96 -19.15
CA GLU A 115 -11.62 18.86 -18.38
C GLU A 115 -10.93 18.13 -17.23
N PHE A 116 -11.65 17.24 -16.54
CA PHE A 116 -11.03 16.42 -15.50
C PHE A 116 -10.04 15.41 -16.08
N LEU A 117 -10.36 14.77 -17.22
CA LEU A 117 -9.43 13.88 -17.91
C LEU A 117 -8.11 14.58 -18.28
N ASP A 118 -8.19 15.82 -18.74
CA ASP A 118 -7.00 16.62 -19.08
C ASP A 118 -6.17 16.96 -17.84
N TRP A 119 -6.83 17.33 -16.73
CA TRP A 119 -6.15 17.50 -15.44
C TRP A 119 -5.48 16.22 -14.95
N LEU A 120 -6.14 15.06 -15.07
CA LEU A 120 -5.55 13.78 -14.65
C LEU A 120 -4.29 13.46 -15.47
N LYS A 121 -4.29 13.75 -16.78
CA LYS A 121 -3.10 13.59 -17.64
C LYS A 121 -1.98 14.51 -17.19
N GLU A 122 -2.24 15.79 -16.96
CA GLU A 122 -1.23 16.75 -16.51
C GLU A 122 -0.62 16.35 -15.16
N LEU A 123 -1.46 15.92 -14.21
CA LEU A 123 -1.01 15.45 -12.89
C LEU A 123 -0.16 14.17 -12.98
N SER A 124 -0.48 13.28 -13.92
CA SER A 124 0.31 12.05 -14.15
C SER A 124 1.69 12.31 -14.77
N GLU A 125 1.86 13.43 -15.47
CA GLU A 125 3.12 13.82 -16.11
C GLU A 125 3.91 14.85 -15.28
N SER A 126 3.47 15.11 -14.04
CA SER A 126 4.14 16.03 -13.13
C SER A 126 5.58 15.61 -12.88
N ARG A 127 6.47 16.60 -12.84
CA ARG A 127 7.87 16.37 -12.45
C ARG A 127 8.06 16.16 -10.95
N PHE A 128 7.02 16.41 -10.15
CA PHE A 128 7.13 16.51 -8.71
C PHE A 128 6.61 15.23 -8.01
N PRO A 129 7.44 14.56 -7.19
CA PRO A 129 7.06 13.30 -6.55
C PRO A 129 5.87 13.40 -5.59
N LEU A 130 5.70 14.49 -4.84
CA LEU A 130 4.57 14.60 -3.90
C LEU A 130 3.25 14.70 -4.66
N VAL A 131 3.23 15.37 -5.83
CA VAL A 131 2.07 15.35 -6.73
C VAL A 131 1.68 13.92 -7.07
N HIS A 132 2.63 13.07 -7.50
CA HIS A 132 2.36 11.66 -7.81
C HIS A 132 1.83 10.87 -6.62
N VAL A 133 2.32 11.14 -5.40
CA VAL A 133 1.80 10.52 -4.17
C VAL A 133 0.32 10.88 -3.97
N TYR A 134 -0.02 12.16 -3.97
CA TYR A 134 -1.39 12.59 -3.69
C TYR A 134 -2.35 12.25 -4.83
N PHE A 135 -1.93 12.50 -6.07
CA PHE A 135 -2.65 12.09 -7.27
C PHE A 135 -2.91 10.58 -7.27
N GLY A 136 -1.89 9.76 -7.03
CA GLY A 136 -2.04 8.32 -7.02
C GLY A 136 -2.91 7.81 -5.87
N TYR A 137 -2.52 8.09 -4.62
CA TYR A 137 -3.15 7.47 -3.45
C TYR A 137 -4.47 8.10 -3.02
N HIS A 138 -4.81 9.29 -3.52
CA HIS A 138 -6.08 9.93 -3.22
C HIS A 138 -6.93 10.08 -4.49
N THR A 139 -6.43 10.78 -5.51
CA THR A 139 -7.24 11.11 -6.69
C THR A 139 -7.61 9.86 -7.48
N LEU A 140 -6.64 9.05 -7.90
CA LEU A 140 -6.93 7.81 -8.61
C LEU A 140 -7.69 6.81 -7.74
N PHE A 141 -7.33 6.71 -6.44
CA PHE A 141 -7.98 5.79 -5.51
C PHE A 141 -9.51 5.98 -5.44
N TYR A 142 -9.99 7.22 -5.52
CA TYR A 142 -11.43 7.53 -5.52
C TYR A 142 -12.06 7.49 -6.92
N LEU A 143 -11.34 7.93 -7.95
CA LEU A 143 -11.92 8.07 -9.29
C LEU A 143 -11.95 6.76 -10.08
N VAL A 144 -10.95 5.89 -9.92
CA VAL A 144 -10.88 4.63 -10.67
C VAL A 144 -12.08 3.72 -10.38
N PRO A 145 -12.56 3.53 -9.14
CA PRO A 145 -13.79 2.77 -8.90
C PRO A 145 -15.04 3.34 -9.58
N LEU A 146 -15.13 4.67 -9.75
CA LEU A 146 -16.30 5.34 -10.32
C LEU A 146 -16.28 5.37 -11.86
N TYR A 147 -15.09 5.47 -12.44
CA TYR A 147 -14.91 5.73 -13.88
C TYR A 147 -14.02 4.69 -14.58
N LEU A 148 -13.96 3.46 -14.04
CA LEU A 148 -13.06 2.40 -14.50
C LEU A 148 -13.09 2.22 -16.02
N GLU A 149 -14.28 2.14 -16.62
CA GLU A 149 -14.42 1.91 -18.07
C GLU A 149 -13.79 3.01 -18.92
N GLN A 150 -13.82 4.27 -18.45
CA GLN A 150 -13.22 5.41 -19.16
C GLN A 150 -11.71 5.51 -18.92
N LEU A 151 -11.25 5.08 -17.75
CA LEU A 151 -9.86 5.26 -17.33
C LEU A 151 -8.95 4.09 -17.65
N LYS A 152 -9.48 2.88 -17.90
CA LYS A 152 -8.68 1.64 -17.99
C LYS A 152 -7.51 1.69 -18.98
N ASP A 153 -7.73 2.21 -20.19
CA ASP A 153 -6.69 2.26 -21.23
C ASP A 153 -5.62 3.30 -20.89
N TRP A 154 -6.05 4.45 -20.38
CA TRP A 154 -5.13 5.50 -19.93
C TRP A 154 -4.32 5.08 -18.69
N LEU A 155 -4.91 4.35 -17.74
CA LEU A 155 -4.19 3.80 -16.59
C LEU A 155 -3.07 2.85 -17.02
N LYS A 156 -3.28 2.08 -18.09
CA LYS A 156 -2.25 1.23 -18.69
C LYS A 156 -1.11 2.06 -19.26
N GLU A 157 -1.43 3.11 -20.00
CA GLU A 157 -0.42 4.03 -20.55
C GLU A 157 0.43 4.66 -19.45
N VAL A 158 -0.21 5.18 -18.40
CA VAL A 158 0.48 5.75 -17.23
C VAL A 158 1.35 4.68 -16.57
N THR A 159 0.80 3.49 -16.34
CA THR A 159 1.55 2.35 -15.77
C THR A 159 2.81 2.03 -16.56
N GLN A 160 2.77 2.07 -17.89
CA GLN A 160 3.92 1.76 -18.74
C GLN A 160 4.94 2.90 -18.84
N LYS A 161 4.51 4.16 -18.65
CA LYS A 161 5.41 5.33 -18.65
C LYS A 161 6.21 5.45 -17.34
N HIS A 162 5.63 5.01 -16.23
CA HIS A 162 6.20 5.19 -14.89
C HIS A 162 6.67 3.86 -14.28
N ILE A 163 7.78 3.90 -13.54
CA ILE A 163 8.28 2.77 -12.73
C ILE A 163 8.55 3.19 -11.29
N ASP A 164 7.63 3.97 -10.72
CA ASP A 164 7.78 4.66 -9.46
C ASP A 164 6.61 4.39 -8.50
N VAL A 165 6.24 5.40 -7.72
CA VAL A 165 5.13 5.39 -6.77
C VAL A 165 3.76 5.23 -7.45
N LEU A 166 3.61 5.68 -8.70
CA LEU A 166 2.34 5.61 -9.41
C LEU A 166 1.92 4.17 -9.71
N ASN A 167 2.86 3.25 -10.00
CA ASN A 167 2.50 1.85 -10.22
C ASN A 167 1.83 1.22 -9.00
N HIS A 168 2.33 1.53 -7.80
CA HIS A 168 1.72 1.01 -6.56
C HIS A 168 0.37 1.68 -6.31
N ALA A 169 0.26 2.99 -6.53
CA ALA A 169 -0.98 3.71 -6.34
C ALA A 169 -2.09 3.30 -7.33
N ILE A 170 -1.74 3.04 -8.59
CA ILE A 170 -2.65 2.48 -9.60
C ILE A 170 -3.06 1.07 -9.20
N ALA A 171 -2.13 0.21 -8.75
CA ALA A 171 -2.46 -1.12 -8.27
C ALA A 171 -3.46 -1.08 -7.10
N LEU A 172 -3.25 -0.17 -6.14
CA LEU A 172 -4.18 0.04 -5.03
C LEU A 172 -5.55 0.55 -5.52
N SER A 173 -5.57 1.45 -6.50
CA SER A 173 -6.81 2.00 -7.07
C SER A 173 -7.61 0.94 -7.82
N LEU A 174 -6.94 0.05 -8.57
CA LEU A 174 -7.56 -1.11 -9.22
C LEU A 174 -8.07 -2.14 -8.20
N ALA A 175 -7.31 -2.40 -7.13
CA ALA A 175 -7.74 -3.25 -6.04
C ALA A 175 -8.98 -2.68 -5.32
N ASN A 176 -9.03 -1.36 -5.10
CA ASN A 176 -10.20 -0.69 -4.55
C ASN A 176 -11.40 -0.77 -5.51
N ALA A 177 -11.17 -0.58 -6.81
CA ALA A 177 -12.23 -0.73 -7.81
C ALA A 177 -12.81 -2.15 -7.84
N TYR A 178 -12.02 -3.18 -7.53
CA TYR A 178 -12.50 -4.56 -7.39
C TYR A 178 -13.57 -4.73 -6.29
N ASN A 179 -13.53 -3.91 -5.24
CA ASN A 179 -14.51 -3.97 -4.16
C ASN A 179 -15.92 -3.56 -4.63
N VAL A 180 -16.02 -2.79 -5.73
CA VAL A 180 -17.28 -2.48 -6.39
C VAL A 180 -17.72 -3.66 -7.25
N SER A 181 -18.84 -4.30 -6.89
CA SER A 181 -19.31 -5.54 -7.55
C SER A 181 -19.44 -5.43 -9.07
N GLY A 182 -19.92 -4.28 -9.57
CA GLY A 182 -20.06 -4.01 -11.00
C GLY A 182 -18.73 -3.98 -11.78
N ASN A 183 -17.60 -3.71 -11.11
CA ASN A 183 -16.30 -3.58 -11.74
C ASN A 183 -15.49 -4.88 -11.78
N ARG A 184 -15.89 -5.91 -11.01
CA ARG A 184 -15.06 -7.11 -10.79
C ARG A 184 -14.71 -7.84 -12.07
N ALA A 185 -15.67 -8.01 -12.97
CA ALA A 185 -15.45 -8.67 -14.26
C ALA A 185 -14.42 -7.90 -15.11
N THR A 186 -14.58 -6.57 -15.21
CA THR A 186 -13.64 -5.69 -15.92
C THR A 186 -12.24 -5.76 -15.31
N ILE A 187 -12.10 -5.69 -13.99
CA ILE A 187 -10.79 -5.79 -13.33
C ILE A 187 -10.14 -7.16 -13.59
N ARG A 188 -10.90 -8.26 -13.51
CA ARG A 188 -10.36 -9.60 -13.84
C ARG A 188 -9.87 -9.66 -15.29
N GLN A 189 -10.64 -9.11 -16.22
CA GLN A 189 -10.25 -9.05 -17.62
C GLN A 189 -8.96 -8.23 -17.79
N LEU A 190 -8.90 -7.02 -17.23
CA LEU A 190 -7.72 -6.15 -17.29
C LEU A 190 -6.47 -6.82 -16.73
N LEU A 191 -6.58 -7.47 -15.55
CA LEU A 191 -5.45 -8.17 -14.95
C LEU A 191 -4.96 -9.33 -15.82
N ASN A 192 -5.87 -10.10 -16.44
CA ASN A 192 -5.50 -11.17 -17.36
C ASN A 192 -4.79 -10.63 -18.63
N GLU A 193 -5.33 -9.58 -19.24
CA GLU A 193 -4.75 -8.94 -20.42
C GLU A 193 -3.35 -8.39 -20.12
N TRP A 194 -3.21 -7.65 -19.02
CA TRP A 194 -1.95 -7.04 -18.63
C TRP A 194 -0.90 -8.09 -18.21
N GLU A 195 -1.32 -9.19 -17.59
CA GLU A 195 -0.46 -10.34 -17.28
C GLU A 195 0.07 -11.01 -18.56
N GLN A 196 -0.80 -11.21 -19.57
CA GLN A 196 -0.40 -11.80 -20.85
C GLN A 196 0.57 -10.90 -21.63
N GLU A 197 0.30 -9.60 -21.69
CA GLU A 197 1.16 -8.64 -22.40
C GLU A 197 2.52 -8.40 -21.74
N SER A 198 2.59 -8.57 -20.43
CA SER A 198 3.83 -8.41 -19.66
C SER A 198 4.63 -9.70 -19.47
N SER A 199 4.11 -10.83 -19.99
CA SER A 199 4.80 -12.12 -19.90
C SER A 199 6.11 -12.11 -20.72
N PRO A 200 7.20 -12.70 -20.21
CA PRO A 200 8.49 -12.71 -20.91
C PRO A 200 8.37 -13.39 -22.30
N SER A 201 8.78 -12.69 -23.36
CA SER A 201 8.99 -13.25 -24.70
C SER A 201 10.46 -13.14 -25.09
N SER A 202 10.90 -13.84 -26.15
CA SER A 202 12.29 -13.84 -26.61
C SER A 202 12.81 -12.47 -27.09
N GLU A 203 11.95 -11.45 -27.18
CA GLU A 203 12.25 -10.12 -27.73
C GLU A 203 12.40 -9.04 -26.63
N TRP A 204 12.79 -9.47 -25.42
CA TRP A 204 12.62 -8.72 -24.18
C TRP A 204 13.46 -7.43 -24.01
N GLU A 205 14.55 -7.25 -24.77
CA GLU A 205 15.58 -6.24 -24.40
C GLU A 205 15.17 -4.78 -24.62
N LYS A 206 14.19 -4.48 -25.50
CA LYS A 206 13.81 -3.09 -25.84
C LYS A 206 12.54 -2.59 -25.11
N THR A 207 11.66 -3.48 -24.67
CA THR A 207 10.38 -3.15 -24.00
C THR A 207 10.37 -3.46 -22.51
N LEU A 208 11.50 -3.95 -21.99
CA LEU A 208 11.65 -4.50 -20.64
C LEU A 208 11.02 -3.64 -19.54
N ARG A 209 11.35 -2.34 -19.50
CA ARG A 209 10.85 -1.46 -18.42
C ARG A 209 9.34 -1.29 -18.42
N LYS A 210 8.71 -1.21 -19.61
CA LYS A 210 7.25 -1.07 -19.72
C LYS A 210 6.54 -2.33 -19.27
N GLN A 211 7.08 -3.48 -19.67
CA GLN A 211 6.55 -4.79 -19.28
C GLN A 211 6.73 -5.03 -17.79
N GLU A 212 7.90 -4.73 -17.22
CA GLU A 212 8.16 -4.82 -15.78
C GLU A 212 7.22 -3.93 -14.97
N ALA A 213 6.99 -2.70 -15.41
CA ALA A 213 6.07 -1.77 -14.75
C ALA A 213 4.63 -2.28 -14.76
N LEU A 214 4.18 -2.83 -15.89
CA LEU A 214 2.86 -3.44 -16.03
C LEU A 214 2.73 -4.70 -15.15
N GLN A 215 3.70 -5.61 -15.21
CA GLN A 215 3.70 -6.84 -14.42
C GLN A 215 3.75 -6.57 -12.92
N LYS A 216 4.59 -5.61 -12.49
CA LYS A 216 4.65 -5.13 -11.11
C LYS A 216 3.27 -4.65 -10.65
N THR A 217 2.58 -3.86 -11.47
CA THR A 217 1.25 -3.31 -11.14
C THR A 217 0.20 -4.41 -11.01
N VAL A 218 0.18 -5.37 -11.94
CA VAL A 218 -0.71 -6.55 -11.89
C VAL A 218 -0.49 -7.35 -10.60
N VAL A 219 0.78 -7.68 -10.31
CA VAL A 219 1.18 -8.44 -9.13
C VAL A 219 0.77 -7.74 -7.83
N LEU A 220 1.04 -6.44 -7.73
CA LEU A 220 0.63 -5.65 -6.57
C LEU A 220 -0.89 -5.61 -6.44
N THR A 221 -1.63 -5.50 -7.55
CA THR A 221 -3.09 -5.48 -7.52
C THR A 221 -3.64 -6.78 -6.93
N TYR A 222 -3.15 -7.95 -7.37
CA TYR A 222 -3.51 -9.23 -6.74
C TYR A 222 -3.17 -9.24 -5.23
N GLY A 223 -2.03 -8.70 -4.83
CA GLY A 223 -1.66 -8.61 -3.42
C GLY A 223 -2.54 -7.70 -2.57
N LEU A 224 -3.25 -6.74 -3.18
CA LEU A 224 -4.02 -5.70 -2.52
C LEU A 224 -5.54 -5.92 -2.55
N ILE A 225 -6.06 -6.69 -3.52
CA ILE A 225 -7.49 -7.03 -3.59
C ILE A 225 -7.96 -7.65 -2.25
N GLU A 226 -9.14 -7.23 -1.80
CA GLU A 226 -9.87 -7.92 -0.75
C GLU A 226 -10.78 -8.95 -1.39
N TYR A 227 -10.54 -10.23 -1.09
CA TYR A 227 -11.24 -11.35 -1.73
C TYR A 227 -12.54 -11.64 -0.99
N PRO A 228 -13.71 -11.35 -1.57
CA PRO A 228 -14.99 -11.65 -0.94
C PRO A 228 -15.25 -13.16 -0.98
N ASN A 229 -16.00 -13.66 0.01
CA ASN A 229 -16.50 -15.03 -0.03
C ASN A 229 -17.40 -15.24 -1.27
N ASN A 230 -17.22 -16.37 -1.96
CA ASN A 230 -17.98 -16.77 -3.16
C ASN A 230 -17.79 -15.92 -4.42
N ASP A 231 -16.68 -15.20 -4.55
CA ASP A 231 -16.31 -14.55 -5.81
C ASP A 231 -15.56 -15.50 -6.77
N GLU A 232 -15.57 -15.19 -8.06
CA GLU A 232 -14.93 -16.01 -9.10
C GLU A 232 -13.39 -16.05 -8.96
N LEU A 233 -12.80 -14.95 -8.50
CA LEU A 233 -11.38 -14.87 -8.18
C LEU A 233 -11.22 -15.01 -6.67
N THR A 234 -10.65 -16.14 -6.26
CA THR A 234 -10.35 -16.48 -4.87
C THR A 234 -8.92 -16.12 -4.50
N VAL A 235 -8.65 -15.98 -3.20
CA VAL A 235 -7.29 -15.74 -2.69
C VAL A 235 -6.31 -16.86 -3.09
N ASN A 236 -6.76 -18.12 -3.15
CA ASN A 236 -5.94 -19.26 -3.59
C ASN A 236 -5.57 -19.17 -5.07
N GLN A 237 -6.50 -18.76 -5.94
CA GLN A 237 -6.19 -18.54 -7.35
C GLN A 237 -5.21 -17.37 -7.54
N ALA A 238 -5.37 -16.29 -6.76
CA ALA A 238 -4.43 -15.18 -6.78
C ALA A 238 -3.02 -15.60 -6.33
N LEU A 239 -2.92 -16.33 -5.22
CA LEU A 239 -1.64 -16.85 -4.74
C LEU A 239 -0.98 -17.79 -5.75
N ASN A 240 -1.76 -18.67 -6.39
CA ASN A 240 -1.27 -19.57 -7.44
C ASN A 240 -0.67 -18.78 -8.63
N ARG A 241 -1.36 -17.74 -9.10
CA ARG A 241 -0.85 -16.84 -10.14
C ARG A 241 0.44 -16.15 -9.72
N LEU A 242 0.49 -15.60 -8.52
CA LEU A 242 1.70 -14.99 -7.96
C LEU A 242 2.86 -15.99 -7.91
N GLY A 243 2.60 -17.25 -7.54
CA GLY A 243 3.61 -18.30 -7.55
C GLY A 243 4.13 -18.66 -8.94
N LYS A 244 3.24 -18.73 -9.94
CA LYS A 244 3.65 -18.94 -11.35
C LYS A 244 4.53 -17.81 -11.86
N ILE A 245 4.19 -16.56 -11.53
CA ILE A 245 4.99 -15.40 -11.87
C ILE A 245 6.34 -15.50 -11.17
N LEU A 246 6.38 -15.76 -9.85
CA LEU A 246 7.61 -15.85 -9.08
C LEU A 246 8.63 -16.85 -9.67
N ASN A 247 8.15 -18.02 -10.06
CA ASN A 247 9.01 -19.11 -10.53
C ASN A 247 9.72 -18.79 -11.85
N ASN A 248 9.08 -18.00 -12.71
CA ASN A 248 9.58 -17.69 -14.05
C ASN A 248 10.18 -16.29 -14.15
N GLN A 249 10.30 -15.54 -13.04
CA GLN A 249 10.64 -14.12 -13.10
C GLN A 249 12.14 -13.83 -12.95
N PRO A 250 12.81 -13.29 -14.00
CA PRO A 250 14.19 -12.84 -13.89
C PRO A 250 14.34 -11.47 -13.23
N SER A 251 13.35 -10.58 -13.38
CA SER A 251 13.40 -9.22 -12.85
C SER A 251 13.32 -9.17 -11.33
N LEU A 252 14.35 -8.60 -10.68
CA LEU A 252 14.38 -8.37 -9.23
C LEU A 252 13.25 -7.44 -8.76
N LEU A 253 12.89 -6.45 -9.59
CA LEU A 253 11.86 -5.48 -9.28
C LEU A 253 10.47 -6.13 -9.24
N VAL A 254 10.16 -6.98 -10.23
CA VAL A 254 8.90 -7.73 -10.24
C VAL A 254 8.90 -8.77 -9.13
N ARG A 255 10.01 -9.49 -8.88
CA ARG A 255 10.10 -10.43 -7.74
C ARG A 255 9.82 -9.75 -6.41
N ALA A 256 10.41 -8.57 -6.16
CA ALA A 256 10.16 -7.82 -4.93
C ALA A 256 8.67 -7.45 -4.77
N ALA A 257 7.99 -7.11 -5.87
CA ALA A 257 6.55 -6.86 -5.88
C ALA A 257 5.76 -8.15 -5.59
N VAL A 258 6.15 -9.29 -6.17
CA VAL A 258 5.49 -10.59 -5.94
C VAL A 258 5.60 -11.00 -4.48
N ILE A 259 6.78 -10.89 -3.88
CA ILE A 259 6.97 -11.18 -2.46
C ILE A 259 6.15 -10.25 -1.59
N SER A 260 6.08 -8.96 -1.91
CA SER A 260 5.24 -8.00 -1.18
C SER A 260 3.75 -8.35 -1.28
N ALA A 261 3.29 -8.75 -2.46
CA ALA A 261 1.92 -9.21 -2.69
C ALA A 261 1.61 -10.48 -1.88
N ILE A 262 2.48 -11.49 -1.92
CA ILE A 262 2.33 -12.72 -1.13
C ILE A 262 2.30 -12.41 0.37
N CYS A 263 3.17 -11.52 0.84
CA CYS A 263 3.20 -11.06 2.23
C CYS A 263 1.86 -10.41 2.64
N ASN A 264 1.29 -9.54 1.81
CA ASN A 264 -0.01 -8.93 2.07
C ASN A 264 -1.15 -9.96 2.10
N LEU A 265 -1.11 -10.97 1.21
CA LEU A 265 -2.08 -12.07 1.25
C LEU A 265 -1.92 -12.92 2.52
N ALA A 266 -0.69 -13.26 2.89
CA ALA A 266 -0.41 -14.01 4.12
C ALA A 266 -0.93 -13.26 5.35
N PHE A 267 -0.64 -11.97 5.47
CA PHE A 267 -1.08 -11.17 6.61
C PHE A 267 -2.61 -11.15 6.78
N ARG A 268 -3.36 -11.14 5.68
CA ARG A 268 -4.84 -11.06 5.69
C ARG A 268 -5.53 -12.43 5.73
N TYR A 269 -4.96 -13.43 5.07
CA TYR A 269 -5.63 -14.69 4.75
C TYR A 269 -4.84 -15.94 5.14
N PHE A 270 -3.84 -15.83 6.03
CA PHE A 270 -2.92 -16.92 6.37
C PHE A 270 -3.61 -18.29 6.52
N ASN A 271 -4.67 -18.37 7.33
CA ASN A 271 -5.36 -19.62 7.62
C ASN A 271 -6.02 -20.28 6.39
N ILE A 272 -6.32 -19.50 5.34
CA ILE A 272 -6.93 -19.98 4.10
C ILE A 272 -5.87 -20.51 3.14
N ILE A 273 -4.69 -19.88 3.13
CA ILE A 273 -3.63 -20.11 2.13
C ILE A 273 -2.37 -20.77 2.69
N GLU A 274 -2.40 -21.21 3.96
CA GLU A 274 -1.25 -21.77 4.68
C GLU A 274 -0.56 -22.88 3.88
N PHE A 275 -1.34 -23.81 3.33
CA PHE A 275 -0.83 -24.99 2.65
C PHE A 275 -0.07 -24.63 1.37
N GLU A 276 -0.60 -23.70 0.58
CA GLU A 276 -0.01 -23.18 -0.64
C GLU A 276 1.23 -22.34 -0.33
N LEU A 277 1.20 -21.52 0.73
CA LEU A 277 2.36 -20.75 1.19
C LEU A 277 3.52 -21.67 1.57
N GLN A 278 3.24 -22.78 2.25
CA GLN A 278 4.25 -23.77 2.63
C GLN A 278 5.01 -24.33 1.41
N ASN A 279 4.36 -24.47 0.26
CA ASN A 279 5.01 -24.90 -0.97
C ASN A 279 5.82 -23.78 -1.62
N LEU A 280 5.29 -22.57 -1.55
CA LEU A 280 5.80 -21.44 -2.30
C LEU A 280 7.13 -20.91 -1.75
N VAL A 281 7.35 -21.03 -0.44
CA VAL A 281 8.60 -20.60 0.21
C VAL A 281 9.85 -21.31 -0.30
N ALA A 282 9.71 -22.46 -0.97
CA ALA A 282 10.83 -23.14 -1.62
C ALA A 282 11.45 -22.31 -2.76
N ASN A 283 10.66 -21.43 -3.37
CA ASN A 283 11.08 -20.60 -4.50
C ASN A 283 11.62 -19.23 -4.05
N PHE A 284 11.70 -19.01 -2.74
CA PHE A 284 12.17 -17.75 -2.16
C PHE A 284 13.69 -17.74 -2.08
N ARG A 285 14.29 -16.61 -2.44
CA ARG A 285 15.68 -16.31 -2.14
C ARG A 285 15.83 -16.00 -0.65
N ALA A 286 17.05 -16.10 -0.13
CA ALA A 286 17.31 -15.89 1.31
C ALA A 286 16.76 -14.55 1.83
N ASN A 287 16.97 -13.45 1.11
CA ASN A 287 16.46 -12.12 1.47
C ASN A 287 14.93 -11.99 1.35
N GLU A 288 14.30 -12.76 0.46
CA GLU A 288 12.84 -12.80 0.29
C GLU A 288 12.20 -13.61 1.42
N ALA A 289 12.84 -14.72 1.82
CA ALA A 289 12.45 -15.51 2.98
C ALA A 289 12.53 -14.70 4.28
N GLU A 290 13.58 -13.88 4.46
CA GLU A 290 13.69 -12.99 5.62
C GLU A 290 12.51 -12.01 5.71
N LYS A 291 12.12 -11.40 4.59
CA LYS A 291 10.94 -10.52 4.54
C LYS A 291 9.66 -11.27 4.92
N PHE A 292 9.51 -12.49 4.41
CA PHE A 292 8.35 -13.31 4.74
C PHE A 292 8.30 -13.71 6.23
N ILE A 293 9.45 -14.04 6.83
CA ILE A 293 9.56 -14.34 8.27
C ILE A 293 9.12 -13.14 9.13
N LYS A 294 9.46 -11.92 8.74
CA LYS A 294 8.98 -10.71 9.43
C LYS A 294 7.45 -10.63 9.41
N ILE A 295 6.82 -10.94 8.27
CA ILE A 295 5.36 -10.97 8.16
C ILE A 295 4.73 -12.09 9.00
N LEU A 296 5.33 -13.27 9.05
CA LEU A 296 4.88 -14.33 9.97
C LEU A 296 4.97 -13.87 11.44
N THR A 297 5.99 -13.08 11.78
CA THR A 297 6.17 -12.48 13.11
C THR A 297 5.09 -11.44 13.39
N ASP A 298 4.75 -10.59 12.42
CA ASP A 298 3.67 -9.61 12.57
C ASP A 298 2.31 -10.28 12.76
N ILE A 299 2.05 -11.38 12.04
CA ILE A 299 0.86 -12.22 12.22
C ILE A 299 0.84 -12.79 13.64
N TYR A 300 1.97 -13.33 14.12
CA TYR A 300 2.12 -13.84 15.48
C TYR A 300 1.80 -12.79 16.54
N LEU A 301 2.44 -11.63 16.48
CA LEU A 301 2.22 -10.55 17.44
C LEU A 301 0.76 -10.07 17.40
N LYS A 302 0.15 -9.98 16.22
CA LYS A 302 -1.28 -9.63 16.08
C LYS A 302 -2.19 -10.70 16.70
N GLN A 303 -1.91 -11.98 16.48
CA GLN A 303 -2.70 -13.07 17.07
C GLN A 303 -2.51 -13.13 18.60
N ARG A 304 -1.28 -12.94 19.10
CA ARG A 304 -0.96 -12.88 20.53
C ARG A 304 -1.68 -11.76 21.26
N ALA A 305 -1.72 -10.57 20.68
CA ALA A 305 -2.42 -9.42 21.27
C ALA A 305 -3.94 -9.64 21.39
N ASN A 306 -4.50 -10.56 20.60
CA ASN A 306 -5.93 -10.90 20.62
C ASN A 306 -6.25 -12.13 21.47
N LEU A 307 -5.25 -12.79 22.09
CA LEU A 307 -5.53 -13.87 23.04
C LEU A 307 -6.13 -13.29 24.32
N SER A 308 -7.08 -14.03 24.90
CA SER A 308 -7.80 -13.63 26.11
C SER A 308 -7.88 -14.77 27.12
N GLY A 309 -8.16 -14.43 28.38
CA GLY A 309 -8.19 -15.39 29.49
C GLY A 309 -6.86 -15.54 30.22
N GLY A 310 -5.92 -14.62 30.01
CA GLY A 310 -4.73 -14.48 30.86
C GLY A 310 -5.12 -13.90 32.22
N ASN A 311 -4.26 -14.09 33.21
CA ASN A 311 -4.47 -13.62 34.57
C ASN A 311 -3.65 -12.36 34.89
N ASP A 312 -2.80 -11.92 33.97
CA ASP A 312 -2.04 -10.67 34.05
C ASP A 312 -1.69 -10.17 32.63
N GLU A 313 -1.06 -9.01 32.53
CA GLU A 313 -0.73 -8.34 31.26
C GLU A 313 0.69 -7.75 31.29
N ILE A 314 1.42 -7.94 30.19
CA ILE A 314 2.72 -7.32 29.96
C ILE A 314 2.65 -6.33 28.82
N LYS A 315 3.48 -5.29 28.86
CA LYS A 315 3.60 -4.32 27.78
C LYS A 315 4.96 -4.46 27.11
N VAL A 316 4.96 -4.86 25.83
CA VAL A 316 6.16 -5.01 25.00
C VAL A 316 5.97 -4.20 23.73
N ASN A 317 6.92 -3.31 23.42
CA ASN A 317 6.89 -2.44 22.23
C ASN A 317 5.55 -1.70 22.07
N GLU A 318 5.11 -1.05 23.15
CA GLU A 318 3.86 -0.27 23.22
C GLU A 318 2.56 -1.05 23.06
N ARG A 319 2.63 -2.37 22.83
CA ARG A 319 1.47 -3.27 22.79
C ARG A 319 1.36 -4.05 24.08
N SER A 320 0.13 -4.27 24.50
CA SER A 320 -0.15 -5.11 25.66
C SER A 320 -0.47 -6.55 25.24
N TYR A 321 0.02 -7.50 26.03
CA TYR A 321 -0.15 -8.93 25.82
C TYR A 321 -0.59 -9.57 27.13
N GLN A 322 -1.67 -10.34 27.08
CA GLN A 322 -2.08 -11.18 28.19
C GLN A 322 -1.01 -12.26 28.43
N ILE A 323 -0.77 -12.56 29.72
CA ILE A 323 0.12 -13.62 30.19
C ILE A 323 -0.63 -14.61 31.09
N TRP A 324 -0.13 -15.84 31.13
CA TRP A 324 -0.68 -16.93 31.94
C TRP A 324 0.39 -17.41 32.91
N THR A 325 0.30 -17.01 34.19
CA THR A 325 1.26 -17.44 35.22
C THR A 325 0.90 -18.80 35.81
N ASP A 326 -0.40 -19.11 35.82
CA ASP A 326 -1.00 -20.23 36.55
C ASP A 326 -1.41 -21.40 35.64
N SER A 327 -1.33 -21.20 34.31
CA SER A 327 -1.66 -22.22 33.31
C SER A 327 -0.81 -22.06 32.05
N GLU A 328 -0.86 -23.05 31.15
CA GLU A 328 -0.24 -22.91 29.83
C GLU A 328 -1.01 -21.90 28.96
N ARG A 329 -0.26 -21.06 28.24
CA ARG A 329 -0.82 -20.14 27.26
C ARG A 329 -1.40 -20.91 26.06
N PRO A 330 -2.61 -20.55 25.57
CA PRO A 330 -3.11 -21.11 24.32
C PRO A 330 -2.23 -20.71 23.12
N LEU A 331 -1.96 -21.68 22.25
CA LEU A 331 -1.24 -21.45 21.00
C LEU A 331 -2.10 -20.67 20.01
N THR A 332 -1.47 -19.71 19.34
CA THR A 332 -2.02 -18.99 18.19
C THR A 332 -2.09 -19.91 16.96
N GLU A 333 -2.91 -19.55 15.97
CA GLU A 333 -3.03 -20.35 14.74
C GLU A 333 -1.73 -20.38 13.93
N ILE A 334 -0.97 -19.28 13.94
CA ILE A 334 0.34 -19.23 13.30
C ILE A 334 1.37 -20.13 14.00
N GLU A 335 1.37 -20.21 15.33
CA GLU A 335 2.24 -21.15 16.06
C GLU A 335 1.87 -22.60 15.70
N LYS A 336 0.58 -22.93 15.71
CA LYS A 336 0.11 -24.26 15.28
C LYS A 336 0.54 -24.59 13.85
N ALA A 337 0.46 -23.63 12.93
CA ALA A 337 0.92 -23.78 11.56
C ALA A 337 2.44 -24.00 11.47
N MET A 338 3.25 -23.21 12.19
CA MET A 338 4.70 -23.40 12.19
C MET A 338 5.08 -24.76 12.78
N TYR A 339 4.38 -25.24 13.82
CA TYR A 339 4.56 -26.61 14.32
C TYR A 339 4.23 -27.66 13.26
N ARG A 340 3.12 -27.49 12.51
CA ARG A 340 2.79 -28.37 11.38
C ARG A 340 3.89 -28.38 10.33
N TRP A 341 4.42 -27.21 9.98
CA TRP A 341 5.49 -27.06 8.99
C TRP A 341 6.78 -27.76 9.43
N ILE A 342 7.13 -27.68 10.72
CA ILE A 342 8.29 -28.39 11.29
C ILE A 342 8.07 -29.90 11.32
N ARG A 343 6.94 -30.36 11.90
CA ARG A 343 6.65 -31.77 12.14
C ARG A 343 6.23 -32.55 10.89
N ARG A 344 6.05 -31.86 9.76
CA ARG A 344 5.51 -32.41 8.51
C ARG A 344 4.09 -32.98 8.67
N MET A 345 3.31 -32.37 9.56
CA MET A 345 1.91 -32.73 9.75
C MET A 345 1.07 -31.93 8.75
N GLU A 346 0.46 -32.63 7.79
CA GLU A 346 -0.49 -32.03 6.85
C GLU A 346 -1.89 -31.98 7.50
N PRO A 347 -2.71 -30.95 7.23
CA PRO A 347 -4.15 -31.06 7.46
C PRO A 347 -4.72 -32.16 6.56
N GLU A 348 -5.66 -32.98 7.07
CA GLU A 348 -6.26 -34.12 6.34
C GLU A 348 -6.99 -33.66 5.06
N VAL A 349 -6.32 -33.65 3.90
CA VAL A 349 -6.85 -33.26 2.57
C VAL A 349 -6.18 -34.12 1.47
N PRO A 350 -6.86 -34.52 0.36
CA PRO A 350 -6.59 -35.80 -0.31
C PRO A 350 -5.32 -35.89 -1.18
N GLN A 351 -4.88 -37.15 -1.32
CA GLN A 351 -3.55 -37.71 -1.64
C GLN A 351 -2.91 -37.43 -3.02
N ASN A 352 -3.28 -36.38 -3.78
CA ASN A 352 -2.84 -36.26 -5.18
C ASN A 352 -1.74 -35.24 -5.50
N GLN A 353 -0.91 -34.83 -4.53
CA GLN A 353 0.26 -33.98 -4.79
C GLN A 353 1.53 -34.55 -4.13
N VAL A 354 2.33 -35.27 -4.91
CA VAL A 354 3.67 -35.71 -4.51
C VAL A 354 4.60 -34.50 -4.48
N ARG A 355 4.95 -34.01 -3.28
CA ARG A 355 5.88 -32.88 -3.08
C ARG A 355 7.34 -33.35 -3.10
N GLU A 356 8.19 -32.62 -3.82
CA GLU A 356 9.64 -32.86 -3.86
C GLU A 356 10.33 -32.62 -2.50
N PRO A 357 11.42 -33.34 -2.18
CA PRO A 357 12.10 -33.24 -0.89
C PRO A 357 12.59 -31.83 -0.53
N GLU A 358 13.02 -31.06 -1.53
CA GLU A 358 13.63 -29.73 -1.33
C GLU A 358 12.64 -28.72 -0.78
N HIS A 359 11.39 -28.73 -1.27
CA HIS A 359 10.32 -27.85 -0.82
C HIS A 359 10.02 -28.06 0.68
N LYS A 360 10.06 -29.32 1.13
CA LYS A 360 9.84 -29.69 2.53
C LYS A 360 10.93 -29.11 3.44
N THR A 361 12.17 -29.01 2.96
CA THR A 361 13.27 -28.45 3.75
C THR A 361 13.21 -26.92 3.87
N ALA A 362 12.75 -26.23 2.83
CA ALA A 362 12.65 -24.76 2.84
C ALA A 362 11.58 -24.27 3.83
N ALA A 363 10.40 -24.88 3.82
CA ALA A 363 9.33 -24.55 4.77
C ALA A 363 9.73 -24.81 6.22
N GLN A 364 10.44 -25.90 6.49
CA GLN A 364 10.97 -26.20 7.83
C GLN A 364 11.97 -25.12 8.30
N LYS A 365 12.88 -24.67 7.43
CA LYS A 365 13.83 -23.60 7.75
C LYS A 365 13.13 -22.28 8.05
N VAL A 366 12.13 -21.91 7.23
CA VAL A 366 11.32 -20.70 7.45
C VAL A 366 10.55 -20.79 8.76
N ALA A 367 9.91 -21.93 9.04
CA ALA A 367 9.16 -22.12 10.28
C ALA A 367 10.05 -22.05 11.53
N LEU A 368 11.22 -22.69 11.50
CA LEU A 368 12.18 -22.61 12.60
C LEU A 368 12.68 -21.17 12.81
N ALA A 369 13.02 -20.46 11.74
CA ALA A 369 13.43 -19.06 11.83
C ALA A 369 12.31 -18.14 12.32
N ALA A 370 11.05 -18.43 11.95
CA ALA A 370 9.89 -17.72 12.47
C ALA A 370 9.73 -17.94 13.97
N PHE A 371 9.83 -19.17 14.48
CA PHE A 371 9.81 -19.42 15.94
C PHE A 371 10.92 -18.69 16.69
N THR A 372 12.15 -18.68 16.15
CA THR A 372 13.23 -17.88 16.74
C THR A 372 12.86 -16.40 16.77
N SER A 373 12.25 -15.89 15.71
CA SER A 373 11.77 -14.50 15.67
C SER A 373 10.66 -14.24 16.69
N PHE A 374 9.71 -15.17 16.88
CA PHE A 374 8.64 -15.04 17.88
C PHE A 374 9.23 -14.94 19.30
N ALA A 375 10.18 -15.83 19.62
CA ALA A 375 10.85 -15.84 20.90
C ALA A 375 11.59 -14.53 21.19
N VAL A 376 12.34 -14.02 20.21
CA VAL A 376 13.09 -12.76 20.36
C VAL A 376 12.18 -11.55 20.49
N ASN A 377 11.02 -11.54 19.83
CA ASN A 377 10.13 -10.38 19.81
C ASN A 377 9.12 -10.33 20.97
N LEU A 378 8.85 -11.45 21.65
CA LEU A 378 7.90 -11.48 22.77
C LEU A 378 8.25 -12.55 23.82
N ASP A 379 8.42 -13.81 23.44
CA ASP A 379 8.33 -14.92 24.40
C ASP A 379 9.46 -14.92 25.44
N GLN A 380 10.66 -14.45 25.07
CA GLN A 380 11.78 -14.32 26.01
C GLN A 380 11.51 -13.27 27.09
N GLU A 381 10.88 -12.15 26.71
CA GLU A 381 10.53 -11.09 27.63
C GLU A 381 9.34 -11.48 28.51
N GLU A 382 8.35 -12.18 27.94
CA GLU A 382 7.25 -12.79 28.68
C GLU A 382 7.77 -13.76 29.76
N GLU A 383 8.66 -14.69 29.39
CA GLU A 383 9.24 -15.65 30.32
C GLU A 383 10.03 -14.96 31.44
N ARG A 384 10.83 -13.93 31.10
CA ARG A 384 11.59 -13.15 32.08
C ARG A 384 10.66 -12.50 33.12
N LEU A 385 9.59 -11.86 32.65
CA LEU A 385 8.64 -11.16 33.53
C LEU A 385 7.84 -12.14 34.40
N ILE A 386 7.43 -13.30 33.84
CA ILE A 386 6.76 -14.35 34.62
C ILE A 386 7.66 -14.86 35.76
N GLN A 387 8.97 -15.01 35.49
CA GLN A 387 9.93 -15.42 36.51
C GLN A 387 10.13 -14.37 37.60
N GLU A 388 10.15 -13.08 37.24
CA GLU A 388 10.21 -11.96 38.19
C GLU A 388 8.99 -11.95 39.10
N LEU A 389 7.79 -12.05 38.52
CA LEU A 389 6.54 -12.11 39.28
C LEU A 389 6.52 -13.29 40.27
N LYS A 390 6.92 -14.50 39.84
CA LYS A 390 7.00 -15.67 40.72
C LYS A 390 8.07 -15.53 41.81
N GLY A 391 9.18 -14.85 41.51
CA GLY A 391 10.24 -14.57 42.47
C GLY A 391 9.80 -13.60 43.57
N GLU A 392 9.03 -12.57 43.23
CA GLU A 392 8.49 -11.60 44.18
C GLU A 392 7.44 -12.22 45.11
N THR A 393 6.57 -13.11 44.61
CA THR A 393 5.56 -13.80 45.45
C THR A 393 6.21 -14.69 46.51
N ASN A 394 7.30 -15.39 46.17
CA ASN A 394 8.02 -16.26 47.10
C ASN A 394 8.74 -15.49 48.23
N HIS A 395 9.06 -14.21 48.02
CA HIS A 395 9.66 -13.34 49.04
C HIS A 395 8.63 -12.60 49.90
N ALA A 396 7.39 -12.45 49.43
CA ALA A 396 6.30 -11.86 50.20
C ALA A 396 5.66 -12.85 51.19
N GLU A 397 5.78 -14.16 50.95
CA GLU A 397 5.23 -15.23 51.79
C GLU A 397 6.23 -15.81 52.81
N SER A 398 7.49 -15.34 52.82
CA SER A 398 8.55 -15.72 53.78
C SER A 398 8.74 -14.66 54.86
#